data_AF-A0A7K2FS70-F1
#
_entry.id   AF-A0A7K2FS70-F1
#
_cell.length_a   1.000
_cell.length_b   1.000
_cell.length_c   1.000
_cell.angle_alpha   90.00
_cell.angle_beta   90.00
_cell.angle_gamma   90.00
#
_symmetry.space_group_name_H-M   'P 1'
#
loop_
_entity.id
_entity.type
_entity.pdbx_description
1 polymer ?
#
loop_
_entity_poly.entity_id
_entity_poly.type
_entity_poly.pdbx_seq_one_letter_code
_entity_poly.pdbx_strand_id
1 'polypeptide(L)'
;MEPADFVPDWADRPRKGKHFPGAPSFPLPDGGHAENATLGRGLFGEAGTGAFTLPLLGSMLRDSYGLTGRRLAVQANSDLGSLPFHTHANWSRGTASGGGLYPIGVHWVSGASGPLNPGVYYYDTPRHRLTRLLAGDVSGEVREALGGLPEAADTDQFLVLGVTFWQNAFKYNSFCYHAITMDIGALLQTWRMWARAHGLSLGSAFWFDEPRIGRLLGFDPEEDGVFAVVPLRWGGAAPEEAAGPVSGARVRQVPTEKSRRTQTFPTLQRIHAATLEGAADRPAPGVLDPALAAPAGPGERVTLPAP
;
A
#
# COMPACT_ATOMS: atom_id res chain seq x y z
N MET A 1 -19.21 14.14 -13.19
CA MET A 1 -18.93 12.94 -12.38
C MET A 1 -20.26 12.52 -11.80
N GLU A 2 -20.80 11.39 -12.21
CA GLU A 2 -22.16 10.98 -11.80
C GLU A 2 -22.14 10.34 -10.41
N PRO A 3 -23.11 10.64 -9.51
CA PRO A 3 -24.12 11.68 -9.67
C PRO A 3 -23.55 13.08 -9.38
N ALA A 4 -23.98 14.07 -10.15
CA ALA A 4 -23.52 15.47 -10.06
C ALA A 4 -23.81 16.12 -8.68
N ASP A 5 -24.87 15.66 -8.00
CA ASP A 5 -25.31 16.17 -6.71
C ASP A 5 -24.87 15.29 -5.53
N PHE A 6 -23.83 14.47 -5.70
CA PHE A 6 -23.31 13.63 -4.62
C PHE A 6 -22.78 14.49 -3.47
N VAL A 7 -23.36 14.32 -2.28
CA VAL A 7 -22.92 14.97 -1.04
C VAL A 7 -22.38 13.90 -0.07
N PRO A 8 -21.10 13.97 0.33
CA PRO A 8 -20.53 13.07 1.32
C PRO A 8 -21.24 13.16 2.69
N ASP A 9 -21.69 12.03 3.22
CA ASP A 9 -22.16 11.93 4.61
C ASP A 9 -20.96 11.75 5.55
N TRP A 10 -20.49 12.84 6.14
CA TRP A 10 -19.36 12.83 7.08
C TRP A 10 -19.67 12.14 8.42
N ALA A 11 -20.94 12.10 8.83
CA ALA A 11 -21.37 11.40 10.04
C ALA A 11 -21.25 9.88 9.85
N ASP A 12 -21.66 9.40 8.67
CA ASP A 12 -21.56 8.00 8.24
C ASP A 12 -20.27 7.65 7.48
N ARG A 13 -19.22 8.47 7.62
CA ARG A 13 -17.92 8.22 6.95
C ARG A 13 -17.31 6.87 7.32
N PRO A 14 -16.53 6.26 6.41
CA PRO A 14 -15.89 4.97 6.63
C PRO A 14 -14.87 4.99 7.76
N ARG A 15 -14.52 3.80 8.23
CA ARG A 15 -13.42 3.63 9.17
C ARG A 15 -12.08 4.00 8.51
N LYS A 16 -11.23 4.73 9.24
CA LYS A 16 -9.84 4.96 8.85
C LYS A 16 -9.03 3.68 9.07
N GLY A 17 -8.77 2.93 8.01
CA GLY A 17 -8.11 1.62 8.05
C GLY A 17 -9.07 0.47 8.38
N LYS A 18 -8.64 -0.76 8.07
CA LYS A 18 -9.40 -1.99 8.35
C LYS A 18 -9.24 -2.37 9.83
N HIS A 19 -10.31 -2.93 10.42
CA HIS A 19 -10.31 -3.39 11.81
C HIS A 19 -10.84 -4.81 11.86
N PHE A 20 -10.06 -5.73 12.43
CA PHE A 20 -10.37 -7.16 12.50
C PHE A 20 -10.53 -7.57 13.97
N PRO A 21 -11.76 -7.53 14.54
CA PRO A 21 -11.98 -7.89 15.92
C PRO A 21 -11.55 -9.34 16.21
N GLY A 22 -10.89 -9.56 17.35
CA GLY A 22 -10.49 -10.90 17.80
C GLY A 22 -9.31 -11.52 17.04
N ALA A 23 -8.82 -10.90 15.96
CA ALA A 23 -7.63 -11.37 15.27
C ALA A 23 -6.37 -11.10 16.13
N PRO A 24 -5.45 -12.07 16.24
CA PRO A 24 -4.24 -11.91 17.04
C PRO A 24 -3.32 -10.84 16.44
N SER A 25 -2.75 -10.00 17.29
CA SER A 25 -1.92 -8.88 16.87
C SER A 25 -0.59 -8.81 17.62
N PHE A 26 0.46 -8.37 16.94
CA PHE A 26 1.83 -8.30 17.44
C PHE A 26 2.37 -6.88 17.25
N PRO A 27 2.91 -6.22 18.28
CA PRO A 27 3.50 -4.90 18.12
C PRO A 27 4.69 -4.98 17.15
N LEU A 28 4.86 -3.96 16.32
CA LEU A 28 6.07 -3.83 15.53
C LEU A 28 7.19 -3.22 16.39
N PRO A 29 8.43 -3.72 16.30
CA PRO A 29 9.55 -3.15 17.01
C PRO A 29 9.89 -1.76 16.43
N ASP A 30 10.34 -0.86 17.31
CA ASP A 30 11.00 0.36 16.87
C ASP A 30 12.43 0.01 16.43
N GLY A 31 12.73 0.17 15.15
CA GLY A 31 14.06 -0.08 14.60
C GLY A 31 14.97 1.13 14.60
N GLY A 32 14.47 2.31 15.02
CA GLY A 32 15.15 3.57 14.85
C GLY A 32 15.44 3.88 13.37
N HIS A 33 16.35 4.84 13.17
CA HIS A 33 16.86 5.22 11.85
C HIS A 33 18.37 4.98 11.82
N ALA A 34 18.89 4.49 10.69
CA ALA A 34 20.33 4.49 10.47
C ALA A 34 20.88 5.92 10.62
N GLU A 35 22.00 6.09 11.32
CA GLU A 35 22.59 7.41 11.64
C GLU A 35 22.84 8.28 10.39
N ASN A 36 23.10 7.64 9.25
CA ASN A 36 23.38 8.29 7.97
C ASN A 36 22.17 8.33 7.01
N ALA A 37 20.96 8.02 7.48
CA ALA A 37 19.75 8.06 6.67
C ALA A 37 19.26 9.51 6.48
N THR A 38 19.74 10.15 5.41
CA THR A 38 19.37 11.51 5.06
C THR A 38 18.44 11.55 3.85
N LEU A 39 17.66 12.63 3.74
CA LEU A 39 16.83 12.88 2.54
C LEU A 39 17.69 12.94 1.27
N GLY A 40 18.88 13.55 1.34
CA GLY A 40 19.81 13.61 0.21
C GLY A 40 20.19 12.22 -0.31
N ARG A 41 20.47 11.28 0.60
CA ARG A 41 20.71 9.88 0.24
C ARG A 41 19.46 9.20 -0.31
N GLY A 42 18.28 9.45 0.27
CA GLY A 42 17.02 8.91 -0.21
C GLY A 42 16.64 9.38 -1.62
N LEU A 43 16.98 10.62 -1.99
CA LEU A 43 16.70 11.17 -3.31
C LEU A 43 17.76 10.82 -4.35
N PHE A 44 19.04 10.95 -3.98
CA PHE A 44 20.16 10.97 -4.93
C PHE A 44 21.21 9.88 -4.70
N GLY A 45 21.08 9.09 -3.63
CA GLY A 45 22.00 8.00 -3.35
C GLY A 45 21.85 6.83 -4.34
N GLU A 46 22.84 5.94 -4.33
CA GLU A 46 22.74 4.67 -5.06
C GLU A 46 21.70 3.74 -4.42
N ALA A 47 21.12 2.85 -5.23
CA ALA A 47 20.28 1.79 -4.71
C ALA A 47 21.10 0.86 -3.81
N GLY A 48 20.59 0.58 -2.61
CA GLY A 48 21.31 -0.24 -1.66
C GLY A 48 21.15 -1.74 -1.92
N THR A 49 22.11 -2.53 -1.43
CA THR A 49 22.12 -4.01 -1.52
C THR A 49 21.73 -4.70 -0.22
N GLY A 50 21.39 -3.91 0.81
CA GLY A 50 20.96 -4.42 2.11
C GLY A 50 19.61 -5.15 2.02
N ALA A 51 19.27 -5.82 3.12
CA ALA A 51 18.03 -6.57 3.26
C ALA A 51 17.18 -6.02 4.39
N PHE A 52 15.86 -6.13 4.25
CA PHE A 52 14.91 -5.79 5.30
C PHE A 52 15.04 -6.76 6.47
N THR A 53 14.81 -6.21 7.65
CA THR A 53 14.58 -6.91 8.91
C THR A 53 13.25 -6.42 9.48
N LEU A 54 12.69 -7.11 10.48
CA LEU A 54 11.45 -6.67 11.11
C LEU A 54 11.55 -5.25 11.72
N PRO A 55 12.67 -4.86 12.39
CA PRO A 55 12.87 -3.47 12.80
C PRO A 55 12.86 -2.46 11.66
N LEU A 56 13.55 -2.73 10.54
CA LEU A 56 13.56 -1.83 9.39
C LEU A 56 12.18 -1.72 8.73
N LEU A 57 11.47 -2.84 8.60
CA LEU A 57 10.09 -2.85 8.10
C LEU A 57 9.17 -2.05 9.03
N GLY A 58 9.30 -2.24 10.34
CA GLY A 58 8.58 -1.48 11.37
C GLY A 58 8.79 0.02 11.22
N SER A 59 10.05 0.48 11.23
CA SER A 59 10.38 1.90 11.05
C SER A 59 9.83 2.46 9.74
N MET A 60 10.02 1.77 8.60
CA MET A 60 9.48 2.21 7.30
C MET A 60 7.97 2.40 7.35
N LEU A 61 7.24 1.41 7.88
CA LEU A 61 5.78 1.45 7.99
C LEU A 61 5.31 2.55 8.94
N ARG A 62 6.06 2.84 10.02
CA ARG A 62 5.73 3.91 10.98
C ARG A 62 5.94 5.28 10.35
N ASP A 63 7.09 5.50 9.74
CA ASP A 63 7.48 6.80 9.20
C ASP A 63 6.66 7.20 7.99
N SER A 64 6.29 6.24 7.15
CA SER A 64 5.49 6.49 5.95
C SER A 64 4.00 6.55 6.24
N TYR A 65 3.44 5.47 6.77
CA TYR A 65 2.00 5.24 6.83
C TYR A 65 1.46 5.06 8.24
N GLY A 66 2.32 5.12 9.27
CA GLY A 66 1.96 5.22 10.67
C GLY A 66 1.40 6.60 11.02
N LEU A 67 0.80 6.71 12.21
CA LEU A 67 0.39 8.02 12.73
C LEU A 67 1.63 8.73 13.31
N THR A 68 2.06 9.82 12.67
CA THR A 68 3.28 10.55 13.04
C THR A 68 3.02 11.76 13.93
N GLY A 69 1.79 12.29 13.92
CA GLY A 69 1.44 13.46 14.70
C GLY A 69 -0.05 13.75 14.71
N ARG A 70 -0.54 14.34 15.80
CA ARG A 70 -1.91 14.85 15.88
C ARG A 70 -1.90 16.32 15.45
N ARG A 71 -2.68 16.65 14.42
CA ARG A 71 -2.89 18.04 14.00
C ARG A 71 -3.87 18.70 14.96
N LEU A 72 -3.36 19.64 15.76
CA LEU A 72 -4.14 20.46 16.70
C LEU A 72 -4.35 21.90 16.22
N ALA A 73 -3.60 22.33 15.19
CA ALA A 73 -3.73 23.67 14.63
C ALA A 73 -5.08 23.85 13.92
N VAL A 74 -5.66 25.04 14.08
CA VAL A 74 -6.85 25.49 13.35
C VAL A 74 -6.50 25.64 11.87
N GLN A 75 -7.33 25.07 10.99
CA GLN A 75 -7.18 25.18 9.54
C GLN A 75 -8.56 25.24 8.89
N ALA A 76 -8.63 25.77 7.66
CA ALA A 76 -9.88 25.91 6.90
C ALA A 76 -10.58 24.57 6.56
N ASN A 77 -9.85 23.45 6.66
CA ASN A 77 -10.34 22.12 6.28
C ASN A 77 -10.81 21.25 7.46
N SER A 78 -10.78 21.77 8.69
CA SER A 78 -11.23 21.03 9.88
C SER A 78 -12.47 21.68 10.46
N ASP A 79 -13.51 20.88 10.73
CA ASP A 79 -14.62 21.33 11.56
C ASP A 79 -14.11 21.66 12.97
N LEU A 80 -14.31 22.89 13.44
CA LEU A 80 -13.89 23.34 14.77
C LEU A 80 -14.48 22.46 15.88
N GLY A 81 -15.70 21.93 15.69
CA GLY A 81 -16.35 21.02 16.63
C GLY A 81 -15.62 19.68 16.78
N SER A 82 -14.77 19.30 15.81
CA SER A 82 -14.02 18.05 15.84
C SER A 82 -12.68 18.13 16.61
N LEU A 83 -12.11 19.34 16.76
CA LEU A 83 -10.77 19.54 17.31
C LEU A 83 -10.59 19.03 18.76
N PRO A 84 -11.56 19.21 19.69
CA PRO A 84 -11.42 18.74 21.06
C PRO A 84 -11.43 17.21 21.19
N PHE A 85 -12.11 16.50 20.27
CA PHE A 85 -12.34 15.06 20.40
C PHE A 85 -11.22 14.25 19.75
N HIS A 86 -10.46 13.50 20.57
CA HIS A 86 -9.36 12.66 20.08
C HIS A 86 -9.79 11.66 18.99
N THR A 87 -11.01 11.14 19.07
CA THR A 87 -11.60 10.22 18.08
C THR A 87 -11.87 10.86 16.72
N HIS A 88 -12.00 12.20 16.69
CA HIS A 88 -12.22 12.98 15.48
C HIS A 88 -10.97 13.72 15.02
N ALA A 89 -9.85 13.56 15.74
CA ALA A 89 -8.62 14.24 15.43
C ALA A 89 -8.08 13.87 14.04
N ASN A 90 -7.48 14.87 13.39
CA ASN A 90 -6.72 14.66 12.18
C ASN A 90 -5.30 14.27 12.56
N TRP A 91 -4.84 13.16 11.99
CA TRP A 91 -3.51 12.62 12.21
C TRP A 91 -2.71 12.76 10.92
N SER A 92 -1.47 13.22 11.04
CA SER A 92 -0.51 13.20 9.94
C SER A 92 0.10 11.81 9.78
N ARG A 93 0.51 11.52 8.55
CA ARG A 93 1.38 10.41 8.17
C ARG A 93 2.54 11.00 7.36
N GLY A 94 3.66 10.28 7.22
CA GLY A 94 4.79 10.77 6.44
C GLY A 94 4.54 10.78 4.92
N THR A 95 3.57 9.99 4.45
CA THR A 95 3.12 9.99 3.06
C THR A 95 1.91 10.91 2.87
N ALA A 96 1.85 11.61 1.73
CA ALA A 96 0.69 12.41 1.33
C ALA A 96 -0.50 11.52 0.91
N SER A 97 -1.73 12.03 1.09
CA SER A 97 -2.94 11.37 0.59
C SER A 97 -4.00 12.40 0.21
N GLY A 98 -4.69 12.16 -0.90
CA GLY A 98 -5.81 12.96 -1.38
C GLY A 98 -6.84 13.19 -0.28
N GLY A 99 -6.96 14.45 0.17
CA GLY A 99 -7.91 14.82 1.21
C GLY A 99 -7.64 14.21 2.60
N GLY A 100 -6.47 13.60 2.82
CA GLY A 100 -6.10 12.95 4.08
C GLY A 100 -6.97 11.74 4.43
N LEU A 101 -7.47 11.01 3.43
CA LEU A 101 -8.34 9.84 3.64
C LEU A 101 -7.55 8.57 3.95
N TYR A 102 -6.36 8.43 3.36
CA TYR A 102 -5.45 7.30 3.56
C TYR A 102 -6.11 5.92 3.34
N PRO A 103 -6.55 5.61 2.11
CA PRO A 103 -7.35 4.41 1.82
C PRO A 103 -6.53 3.12 1.67
N ILE A 104 -5.20 3.19 1.75
CA ILE A 104 -4.33 2.05 1.44
C ILE A 104 -4.27 1.11 2.65
N GLY A 105 -4.69 -0.14 2.46
CA GLY A 105 -4.41 -1.24 3.36
C GLY A 105 -3.07 -1.90 3.01
N VAL A 106 -2.15 -1.94 3.96
CA VAL A 106 -0.85 -2.61 3.78
C VAL A 106 -0.94 -4.01 4.40
N HIS A 107 -0.83 -5.03 3.55
CA HIS A 107 -0.70 -6.42 3.99
C HIS A 107 0.74 -6.87 3.83
N TRP A 108 1.25 -7.67 4.76
CA TRP A 108 2.52 -8.36 4.65
C TRP A 108 2.25 -9.86 4.53
N VAL A 109 2.55 -10.42 3.36
CA VAL A 109 2.64 -11.86 3.17
C VAL A 109 4.06 -12.26 3.56
N SER A 110 4.17 -13.02 4.65
CA SER A 110 5.45 -13.44 5.22
C SER A 110 5.59 -14.95 5.08
N GLY A 111 6.66 -15.39 4.41
CA GLY A 111 7.08 -16.79 4.36
C GLY A 111 8.09 -17.15 5.45
N ALA A 112 8.66 -18.34 5.34
CA ALA A 112 9.54 -18.96 6.34
C ALA A 112 10.82 -18.18 6.70
N SER A 113 11.34 -17.29 5.84
CA SER A 113 12.52 -16.47 6.17
C SER A 113 12.23 -15.35 7.18
N GLY A 114 10.96 -15.05 7.41
CA GLY A 114 10.49 -14.04 8.36
C GLY A 114 10.68 -14.47 9.82
N PRO A 115 10.78 -13.53 10.77
CA PRO A 115 10.84 -13.82 12.21
C PRO A 115 9.47 -14.16 12.82
N LEU A 116 8.38 -14.01 12.06
CA LEU A 116 7.04 -14.40 12.47
C LEU A 116 6.65 -15.70 11.76
N ASN A 117 5.70 -16.44 12.32
CA ASN A 117 5.15 -17.61 11.63
C ASN A 117 4.63 -17.22 10.23
N PRO A 118 4.82 -18.07 9.21
CA PRO A 118 4.33 -17.76 7.88
C PRO A 118 2.82 -17.47 7.85
N GLY A 119 2.42 -16.50 7.04
CA GLY A 119 1.04 -16.05 6.99
C GLY A 119 0.81 -14.71 6.30
N VAL A 120 -0.44 -14.25 6.37
CA VAL A 120 -0.87 -12.93 5.91
C VAL A 120 -1.14 -12.05 7.12
N TYR A 121 -0.49 -10.89 7.16
CA TYR A 121 -0.59 -9.91 8.22
C TYR A 121 -1.12 -8.59 7.67
N TYR A 122 -1.96 -7.89 8.43
CA TYR A 122 -2.39 -6.53 8.12
C TYR A 122 -1.71 -5.53 9.06
N TYR A 123 -1.17 -4.44 8.50
CA TYR A 123 -0.61 -3.36 9.30
C TYR A 123 -1.71 -2.46 9.88
N ASP A 124 -1.94 -2.56 11.19
CA ASP A 124 -2.84 -1.67 11.95
C ASP A 124 -2.12 -0.35 12.21
N THR A 125 -2.27 0.58 11.25
CA THR A 125 -1.67 1.91 11.28
C THR A 125 -1.85 2.64 12.61
N PRO A 126 -3.07 2.77 13.19
CA PRO A 126 -3.25 3.48 14.46
C PRO A 126 -2.43 2.96 15.64
N ARG A 127 -2.13 1.66 15.66
CA ARG A 127 -1.49 1.00 16.82
C ARG A 127 -0.07 0.53 16.56
N HIS A 128 0.44 0.76 15.36
CA HIS A 128 1.77 0.31 14.92
C HIS A 128 2.02 -1.18 15.24
N ARG A 129 1.14 -2.04 14.73
CA ARG A 129 1.17 -3.49 14.98
C ARG A 129 0.74 -4.27 13.74
N LEU A 130 1.12 -5.54 13.69
CA LEU A 130 0.68 -6.48 12.65
C LEU A 130 -0.46 -7.34 13.21
N THR A 131 -1.56 -7.45 12.47
CA THR A 131 -2.71 -8.31 12.79
C THR A 131 -2.68 -9.53 11.87
N ARG A 132 -2.54 -10.75 12.41
CA ARG A 132 -2.48 -11.96 11.59
C ARG A 132 -3.89 -12.34 11.12
N LEU A 133 -4.06 -12.39 9.80
CA LEU A 133 -5.29 -12.74 9.11
C LEU A 133 -5.26 -14.18 8.62
N LEU A 134 -4.12 -14.68 8.17
CA LEU A 134 -3.97 -16.08 7.73
C LEU A 134 -2.70 -16.66 8.34
N ALA A 135 -2.74 -17.94 8.72
CA ALA A 135 -1.57 -18.70 9.14
C ALA A 135 -1.29 -19.78 8.09
N GLY A 136 -0.01 -20.00 7.79
CA GLY A 136 0.46 -20.88 6.73
C GLY A 136 1.24 -20.10 5.68
N ASP A 137 2.26 -20.73 5.10
CA ASP A 137 3.08 -20.10 4.06
C ASP A 137 2.29 -20.06 2.75
N VAL A 138 1.94 -18.84 2.33
CA VAL A 138 1.26 -18.53 1.07
C VAL A 138 2.12 -17.66 0.16
N SER A 139 3.43 -17.57 0.44
CA SER A 139 4.37 -16.79 -0.37
C SER A 139 4.45 -17.31 -1.82
N GLY A 140 4.26 -18.62 -2.02
CA GLY A 140 4.18 -19.24 -3.35
C GLY A 140 3.00 -18.75 -4.19
N GLU A 141 1.85 -18.47 -3.57
CA GLU A 141 0.69 -17.89 -4.27
C GLU A 141 0.99 -16.49 -4.79
N VAL A 142 1.74 -15.68 -4.02
CA VAL A 142 2.14 -14.34 -4.44
C VAL A 142 3.18 -14.39 -5.55
N ARG A 143 4.19 -15.26 -5.45
CA ARG A 143 5.19 -15.45 -6.52
C ARG A 143 4.53 -15.86 -7.83
N GLU A 144 3.59 -16.79 -7.77
CA GLU A 144 2.86 -17.24 -8.96
C GLU A 144 2.02 -16.10 -9.57
N ALA A 145 1.34 -15.29 -8.75
CA ALA A 145 0.62 -14.11 -9.23
C ALA A 145 1.53 -13.07 -9.91
N LEU A 146 2.81 -13.01 -9.51
CA LEU A 146 3.81 -12.11 -10.09
C LEU A 146 4.40 -12.63 -11.42
N GLY A 147 4.05 -13.84 -11.85
CA GLY A 147 4.38 -14.37 -13.18
C GLY A 147 5.89 -14.44 -13.46
N GLY A 148 6.69 -14.84 -12.47
CA GLY A 148 8.15 -14.98 -12.64
C GLY A 148 8.94 -13.67 -12.64
N LEU A 149 8.41 -12.60 -12.04
CA LEU A 149 9.15 -11.36 -11.80
C LEU A 149 10.49 -11.66 -11.09
N PRO A 150 11.66 -11.28 -11.65
CA PRO A 150 12.97 -11.61 -11.07
C PRO A 150 13.15 -11.15 -9.62
N GLU A 151 12.65 -9.97 -9.28
CA GLU A 151 12.71 -9.39 -7.93
C GLU A 151 11.92 -10.19 -6.88
N ALA A 152 11.03 -11.09 -7.32
CA ALA A 152 10.25 -11.96 -6.47
C ALA A 152 10.82 -13.39 -6.34
N ALA A 153 11.82 -13.74 -7.17
CA ALA A 153 12.36 -15.11 -7.22
C ALA A 153 13.06 -15.51 -5.91
N ASP A 154 13.85 -14.59 -5.35
CA ASP A 154 14.70 -14.86 -4.19
C ASP A 154 14.10 -14.39 -2.87
N THR A 155 12.77 -14.20 -2.81
CA THR A 155 12.10 -13.78 -1.58
C THR A 155 10.76 -14.49 -1.35
N ASP A 156 10.41 -14.61 -0.07
CA ASP A 156 9.12 -15.04 0.43
C ASP A 156 8.43 -13.94 1.26
N GLN A 157 8.90 -12.70 1.16
CA GLN A 157 8.37 -11.54 1.87
C GLN A 157 7.81 -10.51 0.89
N PHE A 158 6.50 -10.24 0.98
CA PHE A 158 5.80 -9.34 0.07
C PHE A 158 4.91 -8.35 0.83
N LEU A 159 5.00 -7.07 0.52
CA LEU A 159 3.94 -6.11 0.89
C LEU A 159 2.93 -6.04 -0.25
N VAL A 160 1.65 -6.14 0.10
CA VAL A 160 0.53 -6.05 -0.84
C VAL A 160 -0.32 -4.84 -0.47
N LEU A 161 -0.45 -3.91 -1.41
CA LEU A 161 -1.21 -2.67 -1.24
C LEU A 161 -2.61 -2.84 -1.80
N GLY A 162 -3.57 -3.02 -0.89
CA GLY A 162 -4.99 -3.13 -1.20
C GLY A 162 -5.75 -1.86 -0.86
N VAL A 163 -6.91 -1.64 -1.47
CA VAL A 163 -7.79 -0.51 -1.15
C VAL A 163 -9.23 -0.99 -1.14
N THR A 164 -9.97 -0.66 -0.08
CA THR A 164 -11.45 -0.72 -0.10
C THR A 164 -11.95 0.59 -0.66
N PHE A 165 -12.59 0.57 -1.83
CA PHE A 165 -12.91 1.79 -2.58
C PHE A 165 -13.76 2.77 -1.78
N TRP A 166 -14.70 2.28 -0.96
CA TRP A 166 -15.56 3.11 -0.13
C TRP A 166 -14.78 4.06 0.81
N GLN A 167 -13.57 3.66 1.26
CA GLN A 167 -12.70 4.49 2.11
C GLN A 167 -12.25 5.80 1.43
N ASN A 168 -12.34 5.87 0.11
CA ASN A 168 -12.03 7.06 -0.67
C ASN A 168 -13.27 7.61 -1.41
N ALA A 169 -14.08 6.72 -2.01
CA ALA A 169 -15.24 7.05 -2.82
C ALA A 169 -16.36 7.75 -2.03
N PHE A 170 -16.47 7.54 -0.71
CA PHE A 170 -17.45 8.28 0.10
C PHE A 170 -17.30 9.81 0.00
N LYS A 171 -16.08 10.30 -0.30
CA LYS A 171 -15.78 11.73 -0.51
C LYS A 171 -15.65 12.07 -1.99
N TYR A 172 -14.99 11.19 -2.75
CA TYR A 172 -14.52 11.50 -4.10
C TYR A 172 -15.36 10.89 -5.22
N ASN A 173 -16.40 10.11 -4.90
CA ASN A 173 -17.20 9.41 -5.90
C ASN A 173 -16.24 8.66 -6.87
N SER A 174 -16.47 8.67 -8.17
CA SER A 174 -15.66 7.97 -9.16
C SER A 174 -14.30 8.62 -9.41
N PHE A 175 -14.04 9.84 -8.89
CA PHE A 175 -12.67 10.40 -8.87
C PHE A 175 -11.74 9.58 -7.98
N CYS A 176 -12.30 8.74 -7.10
CA CYS A 176 -11.52 8.01 -6.12
C CYS A 176 -10.43 7.15 -6.77
N TYR A 177 -10.66 6.58 -7.95
CA TYR A 177 -9.65 5.75 -8.62
C TYR A 177 -8.39 6.57 -8.96
N HIS A 178 -8.57 7.81 -9.42
CA HIS A 178 -7.46 8.72 -9.68
C HIS A 178 -6.76 9.16 -8.39
N ALA A 179 -7.53 9.49 -7.34
CA ALA A 179 -6.96 9.83 -6.03
C ALA A 179 -6.18 8.65 -5.42
N ILE A 180 -6.70 7.44 -5.52
CA ILE A 180 -6.09 6.21 -5.01
C ILE A 180 -4.76 5.93 -5.72
N THR A 181 -4.71 5.99 -7.05
CA THR A 181 -3.46 5.70 -7.79
C THR A 181 -2.37 6.73 -7.50
N MET A 182 -2.72 8.01 -7.31
CA MET A 182 -1.78 9.02 -6.82
C MET A 182 -1.29 8.72 -5.40
N ASP A 183 -2.17 8.31 -4.50
CA ASP A 183 -1.82 7.94 -3.13
C ASP A 183 -0.86 6.72 -3.10
N ILE A 184 -1.11 5.71 -3.95
CA ILE A 184 -0.24 4.54 -4.12
C ILE A 184 1.14 4.98 -4.60
N GLY A 185 1.21 5.82 -5.63
CA GLY A 185 2.48 6.34 -6.15
C GLY A 185 3.26 7.14 -5.09
N ALA A 186 2.56 7.99 -4.33
CA ALA A 186 3.16 8.76 -3.24
C ALA A 186 3.74 7.85 -2.14
N LEU A 187 3.01 6.80 -1.74
CA LEU A 187 3.48 5.83 -0.74
C LEU A 187 4.70 5.07 -1.23
N LEU A 188 4.64 4.51 -2.43
CA LEU A 188 5.75 3.73 -2.99
C LEU A 188 7.00 4.58 -3.17
N GLN A 189 6.86 5.84 -3.60
CA GLN A 189 8.00 6.75 -3.68
C GLN A 189 8.54 7.12 -2.29
N THR A 190 7.68 7.30 -1.29
CA THR A 190 8.11 7.48 0.11
C THR A 190 8.95 6.29 0.56
N TRP A 191 8.49 5.06 0.30
CA TRP A 191 9.21 3.83 0.64
C TRP A 191 10.54 3.70 -0.10
N ARG A 192 10.61 4.06 -1.39
CA ARG A 192 11.87 4.04 -2.15
C ARG A 192 12.90 5.00 -1.57
N MET A 193 12.49 6.24 -1.24
CA MET A 193 13.38 7.22 -0.61
C MET A 193 13.84 6.75 0.77
N TRP A 194 12.91 6.22 1.57
CA TRP A 194 13.20 5.69 2.90
C TRP A 194 14.20 4.52 2.81
N ALA A 195 13.90 3.50 1.99
CA ALA A 195 14.72 2.33 1.77
C ALA A 195 16.14 2.71 1.34
N ARG A 196 16.26 3.58 0.33
CA ARG A 196 17.55 4.04 -0.17
C ARG A 196 18.37 4.78 0.88
N ALA A 197 17.74 5.63 1.69
CA ALA A 197 18.42 6.31 2.80
C ALA A 197 19.01 5.30 3.82
N HIS A 198 18.38 4.14 3.98
CA HIS A 198 18.83 3.03 4.82
C HIS A 198 19.73 2.01 4.11
N GLY A 199 20.20 2.27 2.89
CA GLY A 199 21.05 1.33 2.15
C GLY A 199 20.31 0.07 1.69
N LEU A 200 18.99 0.18 1.52
CA LEU A 200 18.12 -0.84 0.93
C LEU A 200 17.72 -0.43 -0.49
N SER A 201 17.08 -1.37 -1.21
CA SER A 201 16.41 -1.10 -2.47
C SER A 201 14.98 -1.66 -2.41
N LEU A 202 14.05 -1.01 -3.11
CA LEU A 202 12.64 -1.38 -3.11
C LEU A 202 12.06 -1.22 -4.52
N GLY A 203 11.77 -2.35 -5.16
CA GLY A 203 11.01 -2.43 -6.41
C GLY A 203 9.50 -2.50 -6.15
N SER A 204 8.69 -2.38 -7.20
CA SER A 204 7.24 -2.53 -7.08
C SER A 204 6.69 -3.13 -8.37
N ALA A 205 5.83 -4.14 -8.23
CA ALA A 205 5.09 -4.73 -9.32
C ALA A 205 3.72 -4.04 -9.42
N PHE A 206 3.41 -3.57 -10.63
CA PHE A 206 2.10 -3.00 -10.99
C PHE A 206 1.32 -3.87 -11.97
N TRP A 207 1.96 -4.92 -12.49
CA TRP A 207 1.33 -5.92 -13.37
C TRP A 207 1.51 -7.29 -12.74
N PHE A 208 0.39 -7.91 -12.38
CA PHE A 208 0.30 -9.20 -11.70
C PHE A 208 -1.14 -9.70 -11.80
N ASP A 209 -1.36 -10.99 -11.54
CA ASP A 209 -2.70 -11.58 -11.41
C ASP A 209 -3.40 -11.02 -10.15
N GLU A 210 -3.97 -9.83 -10.30
CA GLU A 210 -4.71 -9.09 -9.28
C GLU A 210 -5.84 -9.95 -8.69
N PRO A 211 -6.70 -10.61 -9.51
CA PRO A 211 -7.77 -11.44 -8.97
C PRO A 211 -7.28 -12.57 -8.07
N ARG A 212 -6.11 -13.16 -8.36
CA ARG A 212 -5.51 -14.20 -7.51
C ARG A 212 -5.11 -13.67 -6.14
N ILE A 213 -4.45 -12.51 -6.10
CA ILE A 213 -4.07 -11.88 -4.83
C ILE A 213 -5.32 -11.39 -4.08
N GLY A 214 -6.30 -10.82 -4.78
CA GLY A 214 -7.59 -10.44 -4.22
C GLY A 214 -8.29 -11.63 -3.54
N ARG A 215 -8.37 -12.79 -4.20
CA ARG A 215 -8.91 -14.03 -3.60
C ARG A 215 -8.15 -14.47 -2.37
N LEU A 216 -6.80 -14.41 -2.38
CA LEU A 216 -5.96 -14.74 -1.23
C LEU A 216 -6.26 -13.81 -0.03
N LEU A 217 -6.44 -12.51 -0.28
CA LEU A 217 -6.77 -11.52 0.74
C LEU A 217 -8.25 -11.50 1.15
N GLY A 218 -9.10 -12.30 0.49
CA GLY A 218 -10.54 -12.32 0.73
C GLY A 218 -11.24 -11.02 0.32
N PHE A 219 -10.70 -10.34 -0.69
CA PHE A 219 -11.26 -9.10 -1.24
C PHE A 219 -12.43 -9.39 -2.17
N ASP A 220 -13.43 -8.51 -2.14
CA ASP A 220 -14.50 -8.47 -3.13
C ASP A 220 -14.05 -7.56 -4.29
N PRO A 221 -13.92 -8.05 -5.54
CA PRO A 221 -13.46 -7.23 -6.66
C PRO A 221 -14.41 -6.07 -7.01
N GLU A 222 -15.65 -6.05 -6.51
CA GLU A 222 -16.53 -4.89 -6.69
C GLU A 222 -16.30 -3.79 -5.65
N GLU A 223 -15.72 -4.12 -4.49
CA GLU A 223 -15.55 -3.21 -3.35
C GLU A 223 -14.09 -2.92 -3.00
N ASP A 224 -13.17 -3.81 -3.37
CA ASP A 224 -11.75 -3.79 -3.07
C ASP A 224 -10.94 -3.98 -4.35
N GLY A 225 -9.68 -3.51 -4.34
CA GLY A 225 -8.70 -3.83 -5.37
C GLY A 225 -7.28 -3.86 -4.83
N VAL A 226 -6.40 -4.62 -5.49
CA VAL A 226 -4.95 -4.65 -5.21
C VAL A 226 -4.21 -3.82 -6.26
N PHE A 227 -3.41 -2.86 -5.80
CA PHE A 227 -2.80 -1.84 -6.67
C PHE A 227 -1.30 -2.01 -6.86
N ALA A 228 -0.62 -2.68 -5.92
CA ALA A 228 0.80 -2.94 -6.02
C ALA A 228 1.21 -4.11 -5.14
N VAL A 229 2.25 -4.82 -5.58
CA VAL A 229 2.97 -5.81 -4.78
C VAL A 229 4.44 -5.38 -4.71
N VAL A 230 5.02 -5.46 -3.53
CA VAL A 230 6.40 -5.04 -3.25
C VAL A 230 7.15 -6.24 -2.68
N PRO A 231 7.94 -6.94 -3.51
CA PRO A 231 8.90 -7.94 -3.04
C PRO A 231 9.95 -7.27 -2.14
N LEU A 232 10.24 -7.90 -0.99
CA LEU A 232 11.25 -7.41 -0.05
C LEU A 232 12.42 -8.38 -0.02
N ARG A 233 13.63 -7.90 -0.33
CA ARG A 233 14.84 -8.67 0.02
C ARG A 233 14.91 -8.77 1.53
N TRP A 234 15.01 -9.98 2.07
CA TRP A 234 14.93 -10.23 3.51
C TRP A 234 16.23 -10.80 4.08
N GLY A 235 16.60 -10.38 5.28
CA GLY A 235 17.87 -10.76 5.94
C GLY A 235 17.83 -12.10 6.68
N GLY A 236 16.71 -12.82 6.64
CA GLY A 236 16.56 -14.15 7.26
C GLY A 236 17.15 -15.27 6.41
N ALA A 237 17.30 -16.46 7.00
CA ALA A 237 17.71 -17.64 6.26
C ALA A 237 16.62 -17.96 5.20
N ALA A 238 17.00 -17.95 3.93
CA ALA A 238 16.13 -18.41 2.87
C ALA A 238 15.84 -19.91 3.09
N PRO A 239 14.59 -20.36 2.91
CA PRO A 239 14.30 -21.79 2.95
C PRO A 239 15.07 -22.51 1.82
N GLU A 240 15.48 -23.76 2.06
CA GLU A 240 16.18 -24.58 1.05
C GLU A 240 15.35 -24.77 -0.22
N GLU A 241 14.02 -24.78 -0.08
CA GLU A 241 13.06 -24.85 -1.18
C GLU A 241 11.99 -23.77 -0.99
N ALA A 242 11.70 -23.03 -2.06
CA ALA A 242 10.64 -22.03 -2.04
C ALA A 242 9.27 -22.71 -1.92
N ALA A 243 8.39 -22.16 -1.08
CA ALA A 243 7.03 -22.67 -0.95
C ALA A 243 6.29 -22.66 -2.30
N GLY A 244 5.67 -23.78 -2.66
CA GLY A 244 4.79 -23.86 -3.82
C GLY A 244 3.47 -23.09 -3.62
N PRO A 245 2.69 -22.87 -4.69
CA PRO A 245 1.34 -22.33 -4.60
C PRO A 245 0.43 -23.24 -3.76
N VAL A 246 -0.34 -22.66 -2.84
CA VAL A 246 -1.33 -23.32 -2.01
C VAL A 246 -2.74 -22.89 -2.45
N SER A 247 -3.33 -23.67 -3.36
CA SER A 247 -4.67 -23.41 -3.88
C SER A 247 -5.74 -23.42 -2.76
N GLY A 248 -6.64 -22.44 -2.81
CA GLY A 248 -7.79 -22.33 -1.89
C GLY A 248 -7.50 -21.68 -0.54
N ALA A 249 -6.23 -21.41 -0.21
CA ALA A 249 -5.87 -20.62 0.96
C ALA A 249 -6.37 -19.17 0.78
N ARG A 250 -7.10 -18.66 1.79
CA ARG A 250 -7.57 -17.27 1.79
C ARG A 250 -7.80 -16.75 3.20
N VAL A 251 -7.66 -15.44 3.36
CA VAL A 251 -8.15 -14.72 4.54
C VAL A 251 -9.67 -14.88 4.62
N ARG A 252 -10.18 -15.24 5.81
CA ARG A 252 -11.62 -15.38 6.07
C ARG A 252 -12.15 -14.34 7.06
N GLN A 253 -11.25 -13.62 7.71
CA GLN A 253 -11.54 -12.57 8.66
C GLN A 253 -12.04 -11.37 7.88
N VAL A 254 -13.29 -11.00 8.13
CA VAL A 254 -13.92 -9.83 7.52
C VAL A 254 -13.69 -8.61 8.41
N PRO A 255 -13.21 -7.48 7.88
CA PRO A 255 -13.05 -6.27 8.67
C PRO A 255 -14.42 -5.66 9.01
N THR A 256 -14.51 -5.01 10.18
CA THR A 256 -15.72 -4.26 10.56
C THR A 256 -15.70 -2.86 9.96
N GLU A 257 -16.69 -2.55 9.12
CA GLU A 257 -16.96 -1.21 8.63
C GLU A 257 -17.68 -0.35 9.69
N LYS A 258 -17.41 0.96 9.71
CA LYS A 258 -18.11 1.97 10.52
C LYS A 258 -19.35 2.50 9.81
N SER A 259 -19.30 2.73 8.50
CA SER A 259 -20.44 3.23 7.71
C SER A 259 -21.64 2.29 7.83
N ARG A 260 -22.83 2.86 8.02
CA ARG A 260 -24.10 2.11 7.99
C ARG A 260 -24.55 1.85 6.56
N ARG A 261 -24.16 2.72 5.63
CA ARG A 261 -24.46 2.60 4.20
C ARG A 261 -23.17 2.76 3.40
N THR A 262 -22.91 1.80 2.53
CA THR A 262 -21.89 1.90 1.48
C THR A 262 -22.59 2.18 0.15
N GLN A 263 -21.91 2.86 -0.76
CA GLN A 263 -22.39 3.09 -2.12
C GLN A 263 -21.30 2.69 -3.11
N THR A 264 -21.71 2.07 -4.20
CA THR A 264 -20.85 1.81 -5.36
C THR A 264 -21.13 2.85 -6.44
N PHE A 265 -20.15 3.04 -7.32
CA PHE A 265 -20.24 4.00 -8.41
C PHE A 265 -19.97 3.28 -9.73
N PRO A 266 -20.91 3.26 -10.69
CA PRO A 266 -20.75 2.46 -11.92
C PRO A 266 -19.48 2.77 -12.72
N THR A 267 -19.07 4.04 -12.75
CA THR A 267 -17.82 4.45 -13.44
C THR A 267 -16.59 3.88 -12.75
N LEU A 268 -16.56 3.87 -11.41
CA LEU A 268 -15.48 3.24 -10.64
C LEU A 268 -15.39 1.75 -10.95
N GLN A 269 -16.54 1.04 -10.91
CA GLN A 269 -16.60 -0.40 -11.18
C GLN A 269 -16.10 -0.73 -12.60
N ARG A 270 -16.52 0.04 -13.61
CA ARG A 270 -16.04 -0.15 -14.99
C ARG A 270 -14.53 0.08 -15.13
N ILE A 271 -13.99 1.12 -14.47
CA ILE A 271 -12.55 1.39 -14.51
C ILE A 271 -11.79 0.21 -13.89
N HIS A 272 -12.20 -0.24 -12.71
CA HIS A 272 -11.50 -1.34 -12.04
C HIS A 272 -11.62 -2.64 -12.82
N ALA A 273 -12.82 -3.01 -13.30
CA ALA A 273 -13.02 -4.20 -14.13
C ALA A 273 -12.12 -4.20 -15.38
N ALA A 274 -11.95 -3.04 -16.04
CA ALA A 274 -11.03 -2.90 -17.17
C ALA A 274 -9.55 -3.12 -16.79
N THR A 275 -9.16 -2.86 -15.54
CA THR A 275 -7.79 -3.18 -15.06
C THR A 275 -7.58 -4.66 -14.74
N LEU A 276 -8.67 -5.43 -14.58
CA LEU A 276 -8.60 -6.87 -14.31
C LEU A 276 -8.55 -7.70 -15.59
N GLU A 277 -9.01 -7.14 -16.71
CA GLU A 277 -8.96 -7.77 -18.02
C GLU A 277 -7.50 -8.00 -18.45
N GLY A 278 -7.11 -9.25 -18.63
CA GLY A 278 -5.72 -9.62 -18.97
C GLY A 278 -4.70 -9.31 -17.88
N ALA A 279 -5.10 -9.19 -16.60
CA ALA A 279 -4.16 -8.87 -15.52
C ALA A 279 -3.03 -9.90 -15.36
N ALA A 280 -3.27 -11.17 -15.71
CA ALA A 280 -2.24 -12.21 -15.75
C ALA A 280 -1.33 -12.13 -17.00
N ASP A 281 -1.77 -11.44 -18.06
CA ASP A 281 -1.11 -11.40 -19.36
C ASP A 281 -0.08 -10.27 -19.42
N ARG A 282 0.99 -10.41 -18.63
CA ARG A 282 2.05 -9.40 -18.57
C ARG A 282 2.69 -9.18 -19.95
N PRO A 283 2.72 -7.94 -20.47
CA PRO A 283 3.37 -7.67 -21.74
C PRO A 283 4.88 -7.91 -21.63
N ALA A 284 5.50 -8.31 -22.74
CA ALA A 284 6.94 -8.44 -22.82
C ALA A 284 7.63 -7.10 -22.47
N PRO A 285 8.84 -7.12 -21.89
CA PRO A 285 9.63 -5.91 -21.69
C PRO A 285 9.77 -5.12 -23.01
N GLY A 286 9.62 -3.80 -22.92
CA GLY A 286 9.78 -2.88 -24.07
C GLY A 286 8.51 -2.61 -24.90
N VAL A 287 7.40 -3.31 -24.65
CA VAL A 287 6.12 -3.09 -25.38
C VAL A 287 5.62 -1.64 -25.28
N LEU A 288 5.88 -0.97 -24.15
CA LEU A 288 5.49 0.41 -23.91
C LEU A 288 6.60 1.43 -24.21
N ASP A 289 7.76 1.00 -24.72
CA ASP A 289 8.86 1.92 -25.06
C ASP A 289 8.41 3.05 -26.02
N PRO A 290 7.55 2.79 -27.04
CA PRO A 290 7.04 3.86 -27.90
C PRO A 290 6.14 4.88 -27.19
N ALA A 291 5.57 4.52 -26.03
CA ALA A 291 4.72 5.38 -25.22
C ALA A 291 5.50 6.17 -24.16
N LEU A 292 6.81 5.91 -24.01
CA LEU A 292 7.67 6.71 -23.16
C LEU A 292 7.68 8.16 -23.67
N ALA A 293 7.62 9.11 -22.74
CA ALA A 293 7.76 10.50 -23.09
C ALA A 293 9.09 10.69 -23.83
N ALA A 294 9.03 11.22 -25.05
CA ALA A 294 10.23 11.54 -25.79
C ALA A 294 11.07 12.53 -24.96
N PRO A 295 12.41 12.35 -24.90
CA PRO A 295 13.27 13.34 -24.26
C PRO A 295 12.96 14.72 -24.85
N ALA A 296 13.03 15.75 -24.02
CA ALA A 296 12.77 17.11 -24.45
C ALA A 296 13.56 17.40 -25.74
N GLY A 297 12.85 17.73 -26.82
CA GLY A 297 13.44 18.00 -28.12
C GLY A 297 14.39 19.20 -28.10
N PRO A 298 14.94 19.62 -29.25
CA PRO A 298 15.88 20.74 -29.36
C PRO A 298 15.23 22.13 -29.10
N GLY A 299 14.05 22.17 -28.48
CA GLY A 299 13.35 23.40 -28.16
C GLY A 299 14.12 24.28 -27.17
N GLU A 300 13.73 25.54 -27.13
CA GLU A 300 14.31 26.54 -26.21
C GLU A 300 14.18 26.05 -24.77
N ARG A 301 15.33 25.93 -24.09
CA ARG A 301 15.40 25.51 -22.69
C ARG A 301 15.34 26.76 -21.81
N VAL A 302 14.30 26.85 -21.01
CA VAL A 302 14.18 27.93 -20.01
C VAL A 302 14.87 27.49 -18.73
N THR A 303 15.88 28.26 -18.31
CA THR A 303 16.55 28.06 -17.02
C THR A 303 15.54 28.26 -15.90
N LEU A 304 15.41 27.28 -15.00
CA LEU A 304 14.60 27.46 -13.80
C LEU A 304 15.19 28.59 -12.93
N PRO A 305 14.36 29.33 -12.16
CA PRO A 305 14.87 30.30 -11.20
C PRO A 305 15.89 29.66 -10.26
N ALA A 306 16.91 30.42 -9.85
CA ALA A 306 17.83 29.96 -8.83
C ALA A 306 17.04 29.59 -7.54
N PRO A 307 17.42 28.49 -6.86
CA PRO A 307 16.79 28.09 -5.61
C PRO A 307 16.92 29.13 -4.49
#